data_AF-A0A956F0V8-F1
#
_entry.id   AF-A0A956F0V8-F1
#
_cell.length_a   1.000
_cell.length_b   1.000
_cell.length_c   1.000
_cell.angle_alpha   90.00
_cell.angle_beta   90.00
_cell.angle_gamma   90.00
#
_symmetry.space_group_name_H-M   'P 1'
#
loop_
_entity.id
_entity.type
_entity.pdbx_description
1 polymer ?
#
loop_
_entity_poly.entity_id
_entity_poly.type
_entity_poly.pdbx_seq_one_letter_code
_entity_poly.pdbx_strand_id
1 'polypeptide(L)'
;DNGVASLGHRRWIFNPPLGPVGIGYYAGGGQYGDAQCLGVFASNGGGPNPDWVSWPPPGFAPVSVFGWAWSFHHKNSLSGASVSVTRDSDGMNMPVNVTALTGGYGSLKAISITKSWSASVGESYTVTVSGFTGGPVTYQVTPISC
;
A
#
# COMPACT_ATOMS: atom_id res chain seq x y z
N ASP A 1 -4.67 -3.31 -7.29
CA ASP A 1 -3.90 -2.31 -8.08
C ASP A 1 -2.47 -2.78 -8.37
N ASN A 2 -2.31 -4.05 -8.78
CA ASN A 2 -1.00 -4.53 -9.26
C ASN A 2 -0.81 -4.05 -10.71
N GLY A 3 0.39 -3.58 -11.06
CA GLY A 3 0.68 -3.10 -12.42
C GLY A 3 0.15 -1.69 -12.77
N VAL A 4 -0.40 -0.94 -11.81
CA VAL A 4 -0.87 0.44 -12.01
C VAL A 4 0.12 1.42 -11.40
N ALA A 5 0.76 2.25 -12.24
CA ALA A 5 1.84 3.14 -11.81
C ALA A 5 1.43 4.15 -10.73
N SER A 6 0.18 4.64 -10.78
CA SER A 6 -0.34 5.63 -9.83
C SER A 6 -0.79 5.05 -8.49
N LEU A 7 -1.03 3.73 -8.44
CA LEU A 7 -1.72 3.04 -7.34
C LEU A 7 -3.05 3.72 -6.95
N GLY A 8 -3.73 4.33 -7.93
CA GLY A 8 -4.88 5.21 -7.72
C GLY A 8 -6.03 4.56 -6.94
N HIS A 9 -6.44 3.35 -7.30
CA HIS A 9 -7.54 2.68 -6.61
C HIS A 9 -7.19 2.39 -5.15
N ARG A 10 -5.96 1.93 -4.90
CA ARG A 10 -5.47 1.67 -3.53
C ARG A 10 -5.48 2.95 -2.70
N ARG A 11 -5.07 4.07 -3.30
CA ARG A 11 -5.03 5.38 -2.64
C ARG A 11 -6.43 5.90 -2.33
N TRP A 12 -7.41 5.71 -3.21
CA TRP A 12 -8.81 6.04 -2.92
C TRP A 12 -9.36 5.20 -1.77
N ILE A 13 -9.09 3.88 -1.75
CA ILE A 13 -9.55 2.99 -0.67
C ILE A 13 -8.92 3.35 0.68
N PHE A 14 -7.66 3.78 0.72
CA PHE A 14 -6.99 4.14 1.97
C PHE A 14 -7.16 5.61 2.37
N ASN A 15 -7.92 6.40 1.63
CA ASN A 15 -8.02 7.84 1.82
C ASN A 15 -8.99 8.22 2.95
N PRO A 16 -8.54 8.69 4.13
CA PRO A 16 -9.45 9.28 5.11
C PRO A 16 -9.80 10.72 4.66
N PRO A 17 -11.05 11.17 4.80
CA PRO A 17 -12.25 10.46 5.27
C PRO A 17 -12.88 9.56 4.20
N LEU A 18 -12.71 8.24 4.28
CA LEU A 18 -13.37 7.29 3.38
C LEU A 18 -14.85 7.17 3.80
N GLY A 19 -15.75 7.68 2.97
CA GLY A 19 -17.19 7.55 3.17
C GLY A 19 -17.76 6.21 2.71
N PRO A 20 -19.08 6.11 2.52
CA PRO A 20 -19.73 4.92 1.99
C PRO A 20 -19.06 4.37 0.72
N VAL A 21 -18.77 3.07 0.73
CA VAL A 21 -18.19 2.34 -0.41
C VAL A 21 -19.28 1.51 -1.07
N GLY A 22 -19.37 1.59 -2.40
CA GLY A 22 -20.26 0.77 -3.21
C GLY A 22 -19.48 -0.27 -4.00
N ILE A 23 -19.92 -1.53 -3.94
CA ILE A 23 -19.37 -2.61 -4.77
C ILE A 23 -20.51 -3.14 -5.64
N GLY A 24 -20.29 -3.14 -6.96
CA GLY A 24 -21.19 -3.75 -7.93
C GLY A 24 -20.48 -4.88 -8.66
N TYR A 25 -21.18 -5.99 -8.89
CA TYR A 25 -20.71 -7.10 -9.70
C TYR A 25 -21.78 -7.44 -10.73
N TYR A 26 -21.33 -7.77 -11.94
CA TYR A 26 -22.19 -8.21 -13.02
C TYR A 26 -21.56 -9.43 -13.70
N ALA A 27 -22.31 -10.54 -13.73
CA ALA A 27 -21.91 -11.76 -14.41
C ALA A 27 -22.46 -11.79 -15.84
N GLY A 28 -21.68 -12.33 -16.78
CA GLY A 28 -22.16 -12.63 -18.13
C GLY A 28 -22.20 -11.45 -19.10
N GLY A 29 -21.32 -10.46 -18.94
CA GLY A 29 -21.19 -9.29 -19.82
C GLY A 29 -20.61 -9.60 -21.20
N GLY A 30 -21.40 -10.28 -22.04
CA GLY A 30 -21.13 -10.49 -23.46
C GLY A 30 -19.67 -10.88 -23.75
N GLN A 31 -19.02 -10.14 -24.66
CA GLN A 31 -17.62 -10.40 -25.05
C GLN A 31 -16.57 -10.01 -24.00
N TYR A 32 -16.93 -9.24 -22.97
CA TYR A 32 -16.00 -8.74 -21.95
C TYR A 32 -16.02 -9.56 -20.66
N GLY A 33 -16.89 -10.58 -20.59
CA GLY A 33 -17.02 -11.45 -19.43
C GLY A 33 -17.67 -10.75 -18.23
N ASP A 34 -17.24 -11.12 -17.04
CA ASP A 34 -17.75 -10.55 -15.80
C ASP A 34 -17.14 -9.16 -15.52
N ALA A 35 -17.90 -8.29 -14.87
CA ALA A 35 -17.47 -6.93 -14.53
C ALA A 35 -17.67 -6.63 -13.04
N GLN A 36 -16.82 -5.75 -12.51
CA GLN A 36 -16.95 -5.21 -11.16
C GLN A 36 -16.76 -3.69 -11.18
N CYS A 37 -17.52 -2.98 -10.35
CA CYS A 37 -17.40 -1.55 -10.15
C CYS A 37 -17.18 -1.26 -8.66
N LEU A 38 -16.35 -0.26 -8.38
CA LEU A 38 -16.06 0.21 -7.03
C LEU A 38 -16.31 1.72 -6.94
N GLY A 39 -17.24 2.13 -6.10
CA GLY A 39 -17.49 3.53 -5.75
C GLY A 39 -16.82 3.89 -4.42
N VAL A 40 -15.83 4.78 -4.43
CA VAL A 40 -14.99 5.15 -3.26
C VAL A 40 -14.79 6.67 -3.13
N PHE A 41 -15.72 7.46 -3.68
CA PHE A 41 -15.56 8.92 -3.78
C PHE A 41 -16.34 9.71 -2.72
N ALA A 42 -17.12 9.03 -1.88
CA ALA A 42 -17.74 9.70 -0.73
C ALA A 42 -16.65 10.11 0.26
N SER A 43 -16.68 11.37 0.71
CA SER A 43 -15.64 12.00 1.55
C SER A 43 -16.16 12.45 2.92
N ASN A 44 -17.24 11.84 3.40
CA ASN A 44 -17.93 12.17 4.65
C ASN A 44 -17.80 11.07 5.71
N GLY A 45 -16.82 10.18 5.58
CA GLY A 45 -16.57 9.12 6.57
C GLY A 45 -15.99 9.66 7.88
N GLY A 46 -16.51 9.19 9.01
CA GLY A 46 -16.01 9.52 10.35
C GLY A 46 -15.02 8.50 10.93
N GLY A 47 -14.47 7.61 10.10
CA GLY A 47 -13.58 6.54 10.55
C GLY A 47 -12.21 7.03 11.03
N PRO A 48 -11.35 6.12 11.52
CA PRO A 48 -9.99 6.44 11.94
C PRO A 48 -9.21 7.21 10.86
N ASN A 49 -8.45 8.22 11.29
CA ASN A 49 -7.60 9.02 10.42
C ASN A 49 -6.13 8.90 10.86
N PRO A 50 -5.49 7.74 10.62
CA PRO A 50 -4.11 7.51 11.02
C PRO A 50 -3.17 8.45 10.26
N ASP A 51 -2.04 8.80 10.86
CA ASP A 51 -1.04 9.66 10.21
C ASP A 51 -0.41 8.99 8.99
N TRP A 52 -0.38 7.66 8.98
CA TRP A 52 0.16 6.86 7.90
C TRP A 52 -0.61 5.55 7.68
N VAL A 53 -0.47 5.01 6.48
CA VAL A 53 -1.00 3.69 6.08
C VAL A 53 0.03 3.02 5.19
N SER A 54 0.26 1.72 5.38
CA SER A 54 1.12 0.92 4.51
C SER A 54 0.35 -0.19 3.79
N TRP A 55 0.90 -0.61 2.65
CA TRP A 55 0.53 -1.84 1.98
C TRP A 55 1.81 -2.59 1.59
N PRO A 56 2.02 -3.84 2.05
CA PRO A 56 1.17 -4.61 2.96
C PRO A 56 0.96 -3.90 4.32
N PRO A 57 -0.14 -4.21 5.03
CA PRO A 57 -0.36 -3.68 6.37
C PRO A 57 0.69 -4.25 7.34
N PRO A 58 0.98 -3.55 8.45
CA PRO A 58 1.87 -4.08 9.48
C PRO A 58 1.35 -5.42 10.04
N GLY A 59 2.26 -6.35 10.33
CA GLY A 59 1.97 -7.68 10.81
C GLY A 59 1.72 -8.69 9.67
N PHE A 60 0.79 -9.61 9.90
CA PHE A 60 0.55 -10.73 9.01
C PHE A 60 -0.33 -10.36 7.81
N ALA A 61 0.09 -10.74 6.60
CA ALA A 61 -0.70 -10.58 5.39
C ALA A 61 -0.51 -11.75 4.41
N PRO A 62 -1.50 -12.04 3.53
CA PRO A 62 -1.39 -13.14 2.58
C PRO A 62 -0.16 -13.01 1.68
N VAL A 63 0.62 -14.08 1.51
CA VAL A 63 1.85 -14.05 0.68
C VAL A 63 1.61 -13.57 -0.75
N SER A 64 0.41 -13.78 -1.29
CA SER A 64 0.02 -13.32 -2.63
C SER A 64 0.13 -11.81 -2.81
N VAL A 65 -0.07 -11.00 -1.77
CA VAL A 65 0.03 -9.53 -1.87
C VAL A 65 1.47 -9.04 -1.84
N PHE A 66 2.40 -9.87 -1.37
CA PHE A 66 3.82 -9.52 -1.32
C PHE A 66 4.48 -9.54 -2.70
N GLY A 67 3.87 -10.16 -3.70
CA GLY A 67 4.31 -10.06 -5.09
C GLY A 67 4.01 -8.69 -5.74
N TRP A 68 3.20 -7.85 -5.11
CA TRP A 68 2.78 -6.56 -5.69
C TRP A 68 3.75 -5.43 -5.31
N ALA A 69 3.59 -4.29 -5.99
CA ALA A 69 4.16 -3.03 -5.52
C ALA A 69 3.59 -2.68 -4.14
N TRP A 70 4.50 -2.43 -3.20
CA TRP A 70 4.18 -1.95 -1.86
C TRP A 70 3.91 -0.43 -1.91
N SER A 71 3.27 0.11 -0.89
CA SER A 71 3.06 1.55 -0.79
C SER A 71 3.07 2.02 0.65
N PHE A 72 3.55 3.24 0.86
CA PHE A 72 3.46 3.93 2.13
C PHE A 72 2.80 5.30 1.92
N HIS A 73 1.87 5.65 2.78
CA HIS A 73 1.02 6.82 2.69
C HIS A 73 1.18 7.61 3.98
N HIS A 74 1.25 8.94 3.90
CA HIS A 74 1.40 9.81 5.07
C HIS A 74 0.67 11.14 4.86
N LYS A 75 0.22 11.78 5.95
CA LYS A 75 -0.43 13.11 5.91
C LYS A 75 0.51 14.20 5.41
N ASN A 76 1.75 14.17 5.91
CA ASN A 76 2.83 15.06 5.48
C ASN A 76 3.43 14.69 4.11
N SER A 77 4.20 15.63 3.55
CA SER A 77 5.00 15.39 2.34
C SER A 77 5.99 14.25 2.52
N LEU A 78 6.07 13.38 1.50
CA LEU A 78 7.06 12.31 1.37
C LEU A 78 8.19 12.67 0.38
N SER A 79 8.34 13.96 0.05
CA SER A 79 9.46 14.41 -0.78
C SER A 79 10.79 14.11 -0.09
N GLY A 80 11.68 13.39 -0.79
CA GLY A 80 12.96 12.95 -0.23
C GLY A 80 12.89 11.69 0.65
N ALA A 81 11.71 11.07 0.78
CA ALA A 81 11.57 9.85 1.55
C ALA A 81 12.41 8.70 0.97
N SER A 82 13.07 7.97 1.85
CA SER A 82 13.79 6.73 1.54
C SER A 82 13.16 5.55 2.29
N VAL A 83 13.37 4.34 1.77
CA VAL A 83 12.87 3.10 2.38
C VAL A 83 14.00 2.10 2.47
N SER A 84 14.20 1.54 3.66
CA SER A 84 15.01 0.35 3.86
C SER A 84 14.11 -0.82 4.27
N VAL A 85 14.48 -2.02 3.81
CA VAL A 85 13.82 -3.26 4.21
C VAL A 85 14.91 -4.22 4.67
N THR A 86 14.72 -4.82 5.85
CA THR A 86 15.65 -5.78 6.44
C THR A 86 14.90 -7.08 6.71
N ARG A 87 15.48 -8.21 6.33
CA ARG A 87 14.96 -9.53 6.71
C ARG A 87 15.36 -9.81 8.15
N ASP A 88 14.40 -10.21 8.98
CA ASP A 88 14.61 -10.28 10.43
C ASP A 88 15.44 -11.51 10.83
N SER A 89 15.35 -12.63 10.10
CA SER A 89 16.08 -13.87 10.44
C SER A 89 17.60 -13.71 10.48
N ASP A 90 18.16 -12.84 9.63
CA ASP A 90 19.60 -12.74 9.40
C ASP A 90 20.10 -11.30 9.23
N GLY A 91 19.24 -10.30 9.39
CA GLY A 91 19.59 -8.89 9.23
C GLY A 91 19.93 -8.49 7.81
N MET A 92 19.64 -9.33 6.79
CA MET A 92 20.00 -9.04 5.41
C MET A 92 19.23 -7.82 4.90
N ASN A 93 19.94 -6.86 4.32
CA ASN A 93 19.32 -5.74 3.60
C ASN A 93 18.66 -6.25 2.33
N MET A 94 17.39 -5.90 2.14
CA MET A 94 16.53 -6.32 1.03
C MET A 94 16.27 -5.10 0.12
N PRO A 95 17.02 -4.92 -0.98
CA PRO A 95 16.96 -3.69 -1.77
C PRO A 95 15.58 -3.43 -2.36
N VAL A 96 15.19 -2.15 -2.39
CA VAL A 96 13.92 -1.68 -2.96
C VAL A 96 14.15 -0.43 -3.80
N ASN A 97 13.27 -0.21 -4.77
CA ASN A 97 13.17 1.06 -5.50
C ASN A 97 11.99 1.86 -4.95
N VAL A 98 12.20 3.15 -4.71
CA VAL A 98 11.19 4.06 -4.19
C VAL A 98 10.82 5.06 -5.26
N THR A 99 9.51 5.25 -5.49
CA THR A 99 8.99 6.23 -6.43
C THR A 99 7.97 7.11 -5.72
N ALA A 100 8.24 8.42 -5.69
CA ALA A 100 7.26 9.39 -5.21
C ALA A 100 6.06 9.45 -6.17
N LEU A 101 4.85 9.37 -5.62
CA LEU A 101 3.62 9.41 -6.41
C LEU A 101 3.04 10.82 -6.40
N THR A 102 2.55 11.25 -7.57
CA THR A 102 1.88 12.54 -7.72
C THR A 102 0.55 12.58 -6.94
N GLY A 103 0.10 13.78 -6.59
CA GLY A 103 -1.19 13.99 -5.92
C GLY A 103 -2.40 13.61 -6.79
N GLY A 104 -3.61 13.85 -6.26
CA GLY A 104 -4.87 13.71 -7.02
C GLY A 104 -5.65 12.41 -6.80
N TYR A 105 -5.17 11.51 -5.93
CA TYR A 105 -5.83 10.23 -5.65
C TYR A 105 -6.19 10.05 -4.16
N GLY A 106 -6.43 11.16 -3.46
CA GLY A 106 -6.69 11.20 -2.03
C GLY A 106 -5.91 12.32 -1.31
N SER A 107 -6.15 12.45 -0.01
CA SER A 107 -5.58 13.43 0.90
C SER A 107 -4.11 13.10 1.23
N LEU A 108 -3.82 11.81 1.45
CA LEU A 108 -2.49 11.32 1.81
C LEU A 108 -1.49 11.41 0.63
N LYS A 109 -0.24 11.72 0.96
CA LYS A 109 0.90 11.64 0.04
C LYS A 109 1.43 10.22 0.07
N ALA A 110 1.88 9.70 -1.06
CA ALA A 110 2.24 8.29 -1.18
C ALA A 110 3.55 8.08 -1.94
N ILE A 111 4.25 7.01 -1.57
CA ILE A 111 5.36 6.43 -2.32
C ILE A 111 5.00 5.01 -2.74
N SER A 112 5.46 4.60 -3.93
CA SER A 112 5.46 3.21 -4.38
C SER A 112 6.82 2.60 -4.08
N ILE A 113 6.82 1.35 -3.63
CA ILE A 113 8.01 0.59 -3.27
C ILE A 113 7.99 -0.71 -4.09
N THR A 114 8.95 -0.86 -5.00
CA THR A 114 9.10 -2.06 -5.83
C THR A 114 10.39 -2.80 -5.47
N LYS A 115 10.43 -4.10 -5.77
CA LYS A 115 11.52 -5.00 -5.38
C LYS A 115 11.73 -6.08 -6.42
N SER A 116 12.95 -6.61 -6.50
CA SER A 116 13.32 -7.74 -7.36
C SER A 116 13.34 -9.09 -6.64
N TRP A 117 13.23 -9.07 -5.31
CA TRP A 117 13.23 -10.27 -4.46
C TRP A 117 11.80 -10.69 -4.09
N SER A 118 11.65 -11.96 -3.72
CA SER A 118 10.38 -12.54 -3.26
C SER A 118 10.37 -12.70 -1.75
N ALA A 119 9.28 -12.29 -1.11
CA ALA A 119 9.10 -12.48 0.33
C ALA A 119 8.75 -13.95 0.63
N SER A 120 9.31 -14.50 1.70
CA SER A 120 9.10 -15.90 2.10
C SER A 120 8.01 -16.01 3.15
N VAL A 121 7.19 -17.07 3.08
CA VAL A 121 6.16 -17.36 4.09
C VAL A 121 6.82 -17.61 5.45
N GLY A 122 6.28 -16.97 6.50
CA GLY A 122 6.79 -17.07 7.87
C GLY A 122 8.02 -16.20 8.16
N GLU A 123 8.63 -15.59 7.13
CA GLU A 123 9.75 -14.67 7.30
C GLU A 123 9.24 -13.25 7.56
N SER A 124 9.79 -12.57 8.55
CA SER A 124 9.42 -11.19 8.84
C SER A 124 10.41 -10.21 8.21
N TYR A 125 9.89 -9.08 7.76
CA TYR A 125 10.68 -8.00 7.17
C TYR A 125 10.39 -6.69 7.90
N THR A 126 11.41 -6.10 8.49
CA THR A 126 11.35 -4.75 9.08
C THR A 126 11.50 -3.70 7.97
N VAL A 127 10.49 -2.85 7.83
CA VAL A 127 10.46 -1.74 6.87
C VAL A 127 10.64 -0.43 7.64
N THR A 128 11.61 0.39 7.24
CA THR A 128 11.80 1.74 7.77
C THR A 128 11.66 2.76 6.66
N VAL A 129 10.72 3.69 6.82
CA VAL A 129 10.54 4.86 5.96
C VAL A 129 11.11 6.07 6.69
N SER A 130 12.00 6.81 6.04
CA SER A 130 12.71 7.94 6.67
C SER A 130 12.95 9.08 5.68
N GLY A 131 13.57 10.18 6.12
CA GLY A 131 13.95 11.28 5.23
C GLY A 131 12.79 12.19 4.80
N PHE A 132 11.65 12.14 5.48
CA PHE A 132 10.49 12.97 5.20
C PHE A 132 10.01 13.75 6.44
N THR A 133 9.18 14.78 6.22
CA THR A 133 8.60 15.58 7.30
C THR A 133 7.61 14.73 8.10
N GLY A 134 7.89 14.46 9.38
CA GLY A 134 7.05 13.57 10.21
C GLY A 134 7.85 12.56 11.03
N GLY A 135 9.14 12.41 10.72
CA GLY A 135 10.02 11.49 11.42
C GLY A 135 9.99 10.08 10.83
N PRO A 136 10.95 9.21 11.19
CA PRO A 136 11.00 7.85 10.67
C PRO A 136 9.81 7.03 11.18
N VAL A 137 9.29 6.17 10.31
CA VAL A 137 8.26 5.17 10.64
C VAL A 137 8.82 3.79 10.36
N THR A 138 8.82 2.94 11.38
CA THR A 138 9.28 1.55 11.29
C THR A 138 8.12 0.61 11.61
N TYR A 139 7.93 -0.40 10.77
CA TYR A 139 6.91 -1.43 10.94
C TYR A 139 7.39 -2.76 10.37
N GLN A 140 6.84 -3.86 10.87
CA GLN A 140 7.15 -5.21 10.41
C GLN A 140 6.04 -5.72 9.50
N VAL A 141 6.38 -6.50 8.48
CA VAL A 141 5.44 -7.24 7.65
C VAL A 141 5.83 -8.71 7.58
N THR A 142 4.85 -9.61 7.64
CA THR A 142 5.07 -11.07 7.68
C THR A 142 4.13 -11.77 6.69
N PRO A 143 4.64 -12.35 5.60
CA PRO A 143 3.82 -13.13 4.67
C PRO A 143 3.35 -14.43 5.32
N ILE A 144 2.07 -14.75 5.18
CA ILE A 144 1.48 -16.02 5.63
C ILE A 144 0.81 -16.76 4.47
N SER A 145 0.77 -18.09 4.56
CA SER A 145 -0.15 -18.89 3.76
C SER A 145 -1.55 -18.76 4.35
N CYS A 146 -2.53 -18.40 3.52
CA CYS A 146 -3.94 -18.33 3.90
C CYS A 146 -4.70 -19.58 3.44
#